data_AF-A0AAE0RGR6-F1
#
_entry.id   AF-A0AAE0RGR6-F1
#
_cell.length_a   1.000
_cell.length_b   1.000
_cell.length_c   1.000
_cell.angle_alpha   90.00
_cell.angle_beta   90.00
_cell.angle_gamma   90.00
#
_symmetry.space_group_name_H-M   'P 1'
#
loop_
_entity.id
_entity.type
_entity.pdbx_description
1 polymer ?
#
loop_
_entity_poly.entity_id
_entity_poly.type
_entity_poly.pdbx_seq_one_letter_code
_entity_poly.pdbx_strand_id
1 'polypeptide(L)'
;MQENSDIPESMLGLSWNWQTDTLSYKHRPVVYETPTLRNIYKVLATQYDPLGWLLPFTTRAKVIVKQLWNKQRGWDDPNLPPELLQSWNAWEEELQYLPCITFPRPYVPVEVGMDGATHEVHIFSDASKQAYGAVAYLRTTDQEGRIYLSFILARSRVTPK
;
A
#
# COMPACT_ATOMS: atom_id res chain seq x y z
N MET A 1 -18.10 -9.01 -33.12
CA MET A 1 -16.66 -8.81 -32.89
C MET A 1 -16.50 -8.80 -31.38
N GLN A 2 -15.70 -9.71 -30.84
CA GLN A 2 -15.57 -9.95 -29.40
C GLN A 2 -15.18 -8.67 -28.65
N GLU A 3 -15.97 -8.32 -27.64
CA GLU A 3 -15.57 -7.42 -26.56
C GLU A 3 -14.41 -8.10 -25.80
N ASN A 4 -13.18 -7.76 -26.20
CA ASN A 4 -12.01 -8.05 -25.40
C ASN A 4 -12.06 -7.05 -24.26
N SER A 5 -12.59 -7.44 -23.11
CA SER A 5 -12.52 -6.64 -21.89
C SER A 5 -11.05 -6.35 -21.60
N ASP A 6 -10.63 -5.09 -21.71
CA ASP A 6 -9.26 -4.60 -21.47
C ASP A 6 -8.68 -5.17 -20.17
N ILE A 7 -7.87 -6.22 -20.26
CA ILE A 7 -7.33 -6.90 -19.08
C ILE A 7 -6.13 -6.09 -18.56
N PRO A 8 -6.18 -5.54 -17.34
CA PRO A 8 -5.05 -4.84 -16.76
C PRO A 8 -3.86 -5.79 -16.56
N GLU A 9 -2.69 -5.39 -17.04
CA GLU A 9 -1.47 -6.18 -16.87
C GLU A 9 -1.08 -6.25 -15.39
N SER A 10 -0.71 -7.44 -14.92
CA SER A 10 -0.37 -7.68 -13.53
C SER A 10 1.13 -7.71 -13.33
N MET A 11 1.68 -6.79 -12.55
CA MET A 11 3.08 -6.83 -12.12
C MET A 11 3.17 -6.91 -10.60
N LEU A 12 3.63 -8.07 -10.09
CA LEU A 12 3.98 -8.32 -8.68
C LEU A 12 2.93 -7.97 -7.61
N GLY A 13 1.68 -7.64 -7.96
CA GLY A 13 0.70 -7.13 -6.98
C GLY A 13 -0.09 -5.93 -7.49
N LEU A 14 0.53 -5.16 -8.39
CA LEU A 14 -0.06 -4.00 -9.03
C LEU A 14 -0.78 -4.39 -10.32
N SER A 15 -1.75 -3.57 -10.67
CA SER A 15 -2.57 -3.61 -11.87
C SER A 15 -2.29 -2.37 -12.69
N TRP A 16 -1.81 -2.52 -13.92
CA TRP A 16 -1.60 -1.39 -14.82
C TRP A 16 -2.77 -1.24 -15.79
N ASN A 17 -3.38 -0.07 -15.79
CA ASN A 17 -4.33 0.36 -16.81
C ASN A 17 -3.57 1.22 -17.83
N TRP A 18 -3.31 0.66 -19.01
CA TRP A 18 -2.54 1.30 -20.07
C TRP A 18 -3.28 2.45 -20.75
N GLN A 19 -4.62 2.42 -20.78
CA GLN A 19 -5.43 3.48 -21.41
C GLN A 19 -5.34 4.79 -20.64
N THR A 20 -5.34 4.71 -19.31
CA THR A 20 -5.26 5.87 -18.42
C THR A 20 -3.85 6.11 -17.87
N ASP A 21 -2.91 5.22 -18.20
CA ASP A 21 -1.58 5.14 -17.65
C ASP A 21 -1.53 5.20 -16.10
N THR A 22 -2.42 4.45 -15.46
CA THR A 22 -2.55 4.39 -14.00
C THR A 22 -2.17 3.03 -13.43
N LEU A 23 -1.57 3.04 -12.25
CA LEU A 23 -1.30 1.86 -11.44
C LEU A 23 -2.32 1.77 -10.30
N SER A 24 -2.77 0.56 -10.02
CA SER A 24 -3.72 0.26 -8.95
C SER A 24 -3.39 -1.08 -8.29
N TYR A 25 -4.17 -1.49 -7.29
CA TYR A 25 -4.03 -2.78 -6.60
C TYR A 25 -5.18 -3.71 -6.95
N LYS A 26 -4.91 -5.01 -7.00
CA LYS A 26 -5.97 -6.02 -7.17
C LYS A 26 -6.46 -6.47 -5.80
N HIS A 27 -7.78 -6.58 -5.65
CA HIS A 27 -8.33 -7.28 -4.50
C HIS A 27 -8.07 -8.79 -4.66
N ARG A 28 -7.29 -9.36 -3.72
CA ARG A 28 -6.92 -10.79 -3.71
C ARG A 28 -7.36 -11.42 -2.39
N PRO A 29 -8.62 -11.89 -2.30
CA PRO A 29 -9.11 -12.52 -1.08
C PRO A 29 -8.33 -13.81 -0.83
N VAL A 30 -7.89 -14.01 0.40
CA VAL A 30 -7.31 -15.29 0.84
C VAL A 30 -8.40 -16.05 1.56
N VAL A 31 -8.79 -17.20 1.02
CA VAL A 31 -9.79 -18.05 1.67
C VAL A 31 -9.14 -18.86 2.78
N TYR A 32 -9.70 -18.78 3.98
CA TYR A 32 -9.34 -19.60 5.13
C TYR A 32 -10.56 -19.76 6.06
N GLU A 33 -10.64 -20.88 6.78
CA GLU A 33 -11.81 -21.20 7.62
C GLU A 33 -11.78 -20.50 8.98
N THR A 34 -10.60 -20.48 9.63
CA THR A 34 -10.41 -19.90 10.95
C THR A 34 -9.24 -18.91 10.94
N PRO A 35 -9.43 -17.68 11.47
CA PRO A 35 -8.34 -16.74 11.67
C PRO A 35 -7.29 -17.32 12.62
N THR A 36 -6.13 -17.64 12.08
CA THR A 36 -4.93 -17.99 12.84
C THR A 36 -3.83 -17.00 12.51
N LEU A 37 -2.81 -16.92 13.34
CA LEU A 37 -1.66 -16.03 13.08
C LEU A 37 -1.02 -16.34 11.72
N ARG A 38 -0.94 -17.62 11.33
CA ARG A 38 -0.49 -18.05 10.00
C ARG A 38 -1.35 -17.45 8.88
N ASN A 39 -2.68 -17.55 8.99
CA ASN A 39 -3.60 -17.04 7.96
C ASN A 39 -3.55 -15.52 7.87
N ILE A 40 -3.51 -14.84 9.02
CA ILE A 40 -3.33 -13.38 9.13
C ILE A 40 -2.05 -12.94 8.42
N TYR A 41 -0.92 -13.58 8.71
CA TYR A 41 0.35 -13.29 8.04
C TYR A 41 0.28 -13.57 6.54
N LYS A 42 -0.39 -14.65 6.13
CA LYS A 42 -0.59 -14.99 4.72
C LYS A 42 -1.34 -13.87 4.00
N VAL A 43 -2.44 -13.38 4.55
CA VAL A 43 -3.22 -12.25 4.01
C VAL A 43 -2.37 -10.98 3.96
N LEU A 44 -1.63 -10.65 5.01
CA LEU A 44 -0.77 -9.46 5.02
C LEU A 44 0.35 -9.55 3.97
N ALA A 45 0.94 -10.74 3.79
CA ALA A 45 2.02 -10.97 2.84
C ALA A 45 1.57 -10.92 1.37
N THR A 46 0.29 -11.18 1.07
CA THR A 46 -0.23 -11.02 -0.30
C THR A 46 -0.34 -9.55 -0.72
N GLN A 47 -0.35 -8.62 0.24
CA GLN A 47 -0.37 -7.18 -0.02
C GLN A 47 1.02 -6.63 -0.30
N TYR A 48 1.58 -7.07 -1.44
CA TYR A 48 2.87 -6.59 -1.93
C TYR A 48 2.78 -5.13 -2.37
N ASP A 49 3.56 -4.28 -1.72
CA ASP A 49 3.58 -2.83 -1.93
C ASP A 49 5.03 -2.31 -2.04
N PRO A 50 5.63 -2.34 -3.24
CA PRO A 50 7.04 -1.98 -3.43
C PRO A 50 7.31 -0.49 -3.24
N LEU A 51 6.33 0.36 -3.55
CA LEU A 51 6.44 1.81 -3.48
C LEU A 51 5.96 2.38 -2.14
N GLY A 52 5.14 1.65 -1.38
CA GLY A 52 4.63 2.13 -0.09
C GLY A 52 3.36 2.96 -0.22
N TRP A 53 2.56 2.79 -1.29
CA TRP A 53 1.29 3.51 -1.43
C TRP A 53 0.24 3.06 -0.41
N LEU A 54 0.26 1.77 -0.06
CA LEU A 54 -0.61 1.18 0.95
C LEU A 54 0.03 1.23 2.33
N LEU A 55 1.09 2.00 2.54
CA LEU A 55 1.82 2.00 3.79
C LEU A 55 0.96 2.40 5.00
N PRO A 56 0.08 3.42 4.95
CA PRO A 56 -0.81 3.73 6.07
C PRO A 56 -1.76 2.57 6.38
N PHE A 57 -2.23 1.88 5.34
CA PHE A 57 -3.13 0.74 5.42
C PHE A 57 -2.42 -0.49 6.02
N THR A 58 -1.31 -0.94 5.43
CA THR A 58 -0.55 -2.13 5.83
C THR A 58 0.14 -1.98 7.19
N THR A 59 0.47 -0.74 7.60
CA THR A 59 1.07 -0.49 8.91
C THR A 59 0.10 -0.85 10.05
N ARG A 60 -1.22 -0.60 9.90
CA ARG A 60 -2.22 -1.01 10.89
C ARG A 60 -2.21 -2.54 11.10
N ALA A 61 -2.23 -3.32 10.03
CA ALA A 61 -2.12 -4.78 10.12
C ALA A 61 -0.81 -5.23 10.77
N LYS A 62 0.34 -4.61 10.44
CA LYS A 62 1.62 -4.94 11.07
C LYS A 62 1.60 -4.68 12.59
N VAL A 63 0.88 -3.65 13.05
CA VAL A 63 0.69 -3.37 14.47
C VAL A 63 -0.16 -4.45 15.14
N ILE A 64 -1.29 -4.85 14.53
CA ILE A 64 -2.15 -5.95 15.02
C ILE A 64 -1.35 -7.25 15.14
N VAL A 65 -0.60 -7.60 14.10
CA VAL A 65 0.27 -8.77 14.05
C VAL A 65 1.32 -8.74 15.17
N LYS A 66 1.96 -7.59 15.42
CA LYS A 66 2.90 -7.42 16.54
C LYS A 66 2.21 -7.68 17.88
N GLN A 67 0.99 -7.18 18.09
CA GLN A 67 0.24 -7.38 19.32
C GLN A 67 -0.16 -8.84 19.53
N LEU A 68 -0.55 -9.54 18.46
CA LEU A 68 -0.84 -10.98 18.49
C LEU A 68 0.40 -11.81 18.86
N TRP A 69 1.58 -11.46 18.32
CA TRP A 69 2.84 -12.15 18.62
C TRP A 69 3.28 -12.02 20.09
N ASN A 70 2.91 -10.92 20.76
CA ASN A 70 3.30 -10.65 22.15
C ASN A 70 2.64 -11.58 23.18
N LYS A 71 1.65 -12.39 22.78
CA LYS A 71 0.88 -13.25 23.68
C LYS A 71 1.44 -14.69 23.81
N GLN A 72 2.65 -14.99 23.31
CA GLN A 72 3.29 -16.32 23.31
C GLN A 72 2.40 -17.42 22.72
N ARG A 73 2.01 -17.27 21.45
CA ARG A 73 1.05 -18.16 20.78
C ARG A 73 1.66 -18.93 19.63
N GLY A 74 1.07 -20.09 19.34
CA GLY A 74 1.39 -20.88 18.16
C GLY A 74 0.85 -20.24 16.88
N TRP A 75 1.48 -20.56 15.75
CA TRP A 75 1.07 -20.07 14.43
C TRP A 75 -0.38 -20.43 14.06
N ASP A 76 -0.84 -21.59 14.53
CA ASP A 76 -2.13 -22.20 14.19
C ASP A 76 -3.12 -22.17 15.38
N ASP A 77 -2.85 -21.37 16.43
CA ASP A 77 -3.77 -21.18 17.56
C ASP A 77 -5.02 -20.40 17.11
N PRO A 78 -6.23 -20.99 17.19
CA PRO A 78 -7.46 -20.32 16.78
C PRO A 78 -7.99 -19.31 17.81
N ASN A 79 -7.46 -19.28 19.04
CA ASN A 79 -8.05 -18.53 20.15
C ASN A 79 -7.63 -17.06 20.19
N LEU A 80 -7.83 -16.29 19.12
CA LEU A 80 -7.43 -14.87 19.03
C LEU A 80 -8.14 -13.97 20.06
N PRO A 81 -7.49 -12.95 20.65
CA PRO A 81 -8.17 -12.04 21.57
C PRO A 81 -9.28 -11.30 20.83
N PRO A 82 -10.52 -11.21 21.37
CA PRO A 82 -11.67 -10.68 20.64
C PRO A 82 -11.45 -9.30 20.02
N GLU A 83 -10.81 -8.38 20.76
CA GLU A 83 -10.52 -7.02 20.29
C GLU A 83 -9.58 -7.00 19.07
N LEU A 84 -8.56 -7.86 19.06
CA LEU A 84 -7.60 -7.95 17.96
C LEU A 84 -8.20 -8.66 16.76
N LEU A 85 -9.04 -9.68 17.00
CA LEU A 85 -9.79 -10.35 15.94
C LEU A 85 -10.76 -9.39 15.26
N GLN A 86 -11.49 -8.58 16.03
CA GLN A 86 -12.37 -7.55 15.48
C GLN A 86 -11.60 -6.51 14.66
N SER A 87 -10.47 -6.03 15.19
CA SER A 87 -9.61 -5.08 14.49
C SER A 87 -9.03 -5.67 13.19
N TRP A 88 -8.69 -6.96 13.21
CA TRP A 88 -8.23 -7.68 12.03
C TRP A 88 -9.32 -7.81 10.97
N ASN A 89 -10.52 -8.27 11.35
CA ASN A 89 -11.63 -8.44 10.42
C ASN A 89 -12.02 -7.10 9.76
N ALA A 90 -12.09 -6.02 10.54
CA ALA A 90 -12.36 -4.69 10.01
C ALA A 90 -11.28 -4.25 9.00
N TRP A 91 -10.00 -4.51 9.29
CA TRP A 91 -8.91 -4.21 8.36
C TRP A 91 -8.99 -5.07 7.09
N GLU A 92 -9.34 -6.35 7.21
CA GLU A 92 -9.44 -7.28 6.09
C GLU A 92 -10.63 -6.95 5.17
N GLU A 93 -11.77 -6.52 5.74
CA GLU A 93 -12.93 -6.05 4.98
C GLU A 93 -12.60 -4.85 4.08
N GLU A 94 -11.67 -3.99 4.51
CA GLU A 94 -11.25 -2.84 3.71
C GLU A 94 -10.43 -3.24 2.46
N LEU A 95 -9.93 -4.47 2.35
CA LEU A 95 -9.15 -4.94 1.19
C LEU A 95 -9.93 -4.86 -0.13
N GLN A 96 -11.25 -4.93 -0.06
CA GLN A 96 -12.12 -4.80 -1.24
C GLN A 96 -12.02 -3.41 -1.91
N TYR A 97 -11.56 -2.39 -1.18
CA TYR A 97 -11.42 -1.02 -1.69
C TYR A 97 -10.04 -0.73 -2.28
N LEU A 98 -9.08 -1.65 -2.19
CA LEU A 98 -7.75 -1.47 -2.79
C LEU A 98 -7.79 -1.13 -4.30
N PRO A 99 -8.69 -1.71 -5.12
CA PRO A 99 -8.83 -1.34 -6.53
C PRO A 99 -9.29 0.10 -6.77
N CYS A 100 -9.90 0.76 -5.77
CA CYS A 100 -10.28 2.17 -5.88
C CYS A 100 -9.09 3.11 -5.72
N ILE A 101 -7.95 2.60 -5.22
CA ILE A 101 -6.73 3.38 -5.07
C ILE A 101 -5.97 3.34 -6.39
N THR A 102 -5.82 4.49 -7.02
CA THR A 102 -5.13 4.63 -8.31
C THR A 102 -4.07 5.73 -8.23
N PHE A 103 -2.96 5.51 -8.94
CA PHE A 103 -1.87 6.47 -9.05
C PHE A 103 -1.48 6.63 -10.51
N PRO A 104 -1.21 7.85 -11.00
CA PRO A 104 -0.58 8.03 -12.29
C PRO A 104 0.80 7.35 -12.27
N ARG A 105 1.12 6.54 -13.28
CA ARG A 105 2.46 5.97 -13.45
C ARG A 105 3.54 7.03 -13.71
N PRO A 106 3.32 8.08 -14.53
CA PRO A 106 4.33 9.10 -14.74
C PRO A 106 4.38 10.10 -13.58
N TYR A 107 5.58 10.56 -13.22
CA TYR A 107 5.76 11.57 -12.17
C TYR A 107 5.37 12.99 -12.59
N VAL A 108 5.28 13.25 -13.89
CA VAL A 108 4.83 14.52 -14.46
C VAL A 108 4.02 14.18 -15.72
N PRO A 109 2.94 14.90 -16.03
CA PRO A 109 2.21 14.68 -17.29
C PRO A 109 3.13 14.78 -18.51
N VAL A 110 2.87 13.95 -19.52
CA VAL A 110 3.77 13.76 -20.68
C VAL A 110 3.90 15.04 -21.51
N GLU A 111 2.86 15.86 -21.50
CA GLU A 111 2.77 17.16 -22.15
C GLU A 111 3.65 18.26 -21.52
N VAL A 112 4.19 18.03 -20.31
CA VAL A 112 5.05 19.02 -19.64
C VAL A 112 6.48 18.91 -20.15
N GLY A 113 6.96 19.98 -20.80
CA GLY A 113 8.36 20.10 -21.20
C GLY A 113 9.29 20.07 -19.98
N MET A 114 10.29 19.19 -20.02
CA MET A 114 11.29 19.04 -18.94
C MET A 114 12.49 19.97 -19.09
N ASP A 115 12.65 20.60 -20.26
CA ASP A 115 13.72 21.58 -20.47
C ASP A 115 13.59 22.69 -19.45
N GLY A 116 14.67 23.07 -18.77
CA GLY A 116 14.65 24.15 -17.77
C GLY A 116 13.77 23.88 -16.53
N ALA A 117 13.18 22.69 -16.38
CA ALA A 117 12.43 22.33 -15.19
C ALA A 117 13.38 22.10 -14.01
N THR A 118 12.93 22.45 -12.81
CA THR A 118 13.65 22.18 -11.56
C THR A 118 12.97 21.06 -10.80
N HIS A 119 13.76 20.17 -10.20
CA HIS A 119 13.26 19.03 -9.43
C HIS A 119 13.77 19.07 -8.00
N GLU A 120 12.87 18.87 -7.05
CA GLU A 120 13.18 18.78 -5.64
C GLU A 120 12.53 17.53 -5.05
N VAL A 121 13.25 16.87 -4.14
CA VAL A 121 12.71 15.74 -3.38
C VAL A 121 12.39 16.21 -1.97
N HIS A 122 11.12 16.20 -1.63
CA HIS A 122 10.63 16.58 -0.31
C HIS A 122 10.37 15.32 0.50
N ILE A 123 11.07 15.18 1.63
CA ILE A 123 10.93 14.02 2.51
C ILE A 123 10.28 14.48 3.81
N PHE A 124 9.20 13.81 4.17
CA PHE A 124 8.52 13.98 5.44
C PHE A 124 8.67 12.69 6.25
N SER A 125 8.88 12.82 7.55
CA SER A 125 8.97 11.68 8.46
C SER A 125 8.22 11.95 9.74
N ASP A 126 7.57 10.93 10.27
CA ASP A 126 6.88 10.97 11.55
C ASP A 126 7.10 9.67 12.33
N ALA A 127 6.99 9.76 13.65
CA ALA A 127 7.20 8.65 14.56
C ALA A 127 6.17 8.66 15.70
N SER A 128 5.63 7.48 15.98
CA SER A 128 4.76 7.22 17.12
C SER A 128 5.34 6.11 17.99
N LYS A 129 4.70 5.83 19.13
CA LYS A 129 5.05 4.68 19.98
C LYS A 129 4.90 3.33 19.24
N GLN A 130 4.05 3.27 18.22
CA GLN A 130 3.71 2.02 17.53
C GLN A 130 4.53 1.80 16.27
N ALA A 131 4.81 2.86 15.51
CA ALA A 131 5.53 2.80 14.25
C ALA A 131 6.15 4.16 13.91
N TYR A 132 7.17 4.13 13.07
CA TYR A 132 7.72 5.30 12.39
C TYR A 132 7.66 5.11 10.89
N GLY A 133 7.57 6.21 10.16
CA GLY A 133 7.47 6.20 8.71
C GLY A 133 8.04 7.44 8.07
N ALA A 134 8.38 7.32 6.80
CA ALA A 134 8.79 8.43 5.96
C ALA A 134 8.16 8.29 4.58
N VAL A 135 7.89 9.43 3.95
CA VAL A 135 7.35 9.57 2.59
C VAL A 135 8.17 10.58 1.81
N ALA A 136 8.45 10.28 0.55
CA ALA A 136 9.15 11.15 -0.38
C ALA A 136 8.21 11.56 -1.53
N TYR A 137 8.19 12.85 -1.83
CA TYR A 137 7.48 13.44 -2.96
C TYR A 137 8.49 14.10 -3.90
N LEU A 138 8.26 13.99 -5.21
CA LEU A 138 8.93 14.78 -6.23
C LEU A 138 8.12 16.04 -6.47
N ARG A 139 8.75 17.20 -6.29
CA ARG A 139 8.26 18.49 -6.74
C ARG A 139 8.98 18.86 -8.02
N THR A 140 8.23 19.01 -9.10
CA THR A 140 8.74 19.54 -10.36
C THR A 140 8.14 20.92 -10.57
N THR A 141 8.99 21.91 -10.86
CA THR A 141 8.55 23.23 -11.32
C THR A 141 8.98 23.39 -12.77
N ASP A 142 8.04 23.60 -13.68
CA ASP A 142 8.35 23.81 -15.10
C ASP A 142 8.85 25.23 -15.38
N GLN A 143 9.19 25.53 -16.64
CA GLN A 143 9.67 26.85 -17.05
C GLN A 143 8.64 27.98 -16.85
N GLU A 144 7.35 27.64 -16.84
CA GLU A 144 6.26 28.60 -16.60
C GLU A 144 5.99 28.81 -15.10
N GLY A 145 6.72 28.11 -14.22
CA GLY A 145 6.54 28.17 -12.78
C GLY A 145 5.41 27.28 -12.26
N ARG A 146 4.81 26.42 -13.09
CA ARG A 146 3.76 25.47 -12.67
C ARG A 146 4.38 24.33 -11.87
N ILE A 147 3.71 23.97 -10.78
CA ILE A 147 4.19 22.98 -9.82
C ILE A 147 3.44 21.67 -10.00
N TYR A 148 4.19 20.58 -10.14
CA TYR A 148 3.69 19.22 -10.19
C TYR A 148 4.25 18.45 -8.99
N LEU A 149 3.37 17.79 -8.23
CA LEU A 149 3.74 17.00 -7.07
C LEU A 149 3.37 15.54 -7.30
N SER A 150 4.35 14.66 -7.13
CA SER A 150 4.16 13.22 -7.32
C SER A 150 4.76 12.42 -6.19
N PHE A 151 4.05 11.40 -5.73
CA PHE A 151 4.56 10.47 -4.74
C PHE A 151 5.69 9.63 -5.37
N ILE A 152 6.83 9.52 -4.69
CA ILE A 152 7.93 8.65 -5.12
C ILE A 152 7.84 7.31 -4.39
N LEU A 153 8.01 7.35 -3.07
CA LEU A 153 8.01 6.15 -2.23
C LEU A 153 7.69 6.51 -0.78
N ALA A 154 7.19 5.52 -0.04
CA ALA A 154 7.11 5.57 1.41
C ALA A 154 7.65 4.29 2.03
N ARG A 155 8.15 4.41 3.26
CA ARG A 155 8.66 3.30 4.08
C ARG A 155 8.20 3.47 5.52
N SER A 156 7.77 2.37 6.14
CA SER A 156 7.45 2.34 7.57
C SER A 156 8.08 1.12 8.22
N ARG A 157 8.31 1.25 9.53
CA ARG A 157 8.68 0.15 10.39
C ARG A 157 7.85 0.27 11.67
N VAL A 158 7.23 -0.85 12.04
CA VAL A 158 6.66 -1.00 13.37
C VAL A 158 7.81 -1.00 14.37
N THR A 159 7.64 -0.32 15.49
CA THR A 159 8.70 -0.21 16.50
C THR A 159 9.16 -1.60 16.93
N PRO A 160 10.46 -1.82 17.18
CA PRO A 160 10.95 -3.05 17.79
C PRO A 160 10.32 -3.31 19.17
N LYS A 161 10.62 -4.47 19.75
CA LYS A 161 10.38 -4.72 21.17
C LYS A 161 11.36 -3.91 22.01
#